data_AF-A0A091D1C3-F1
#
_entry.id   AF-A0A091D1C3-F1
#
_cell.length_a   1.000
_cell.length_b   1.000
_cell.length_c   1.000
_cell.angle_alpha   90.00
_cell.angle_beta   90.00
_cell.angle_gamma   90.00
#
_symmetry.space_group_name_H-M   'P 1'
#
loop_
_entity.id
_entity.type
_entity.pdbx_description
1 polymer ?
#
loop_
_entity_poly.entity_id
_entity_poly.type
_entity_poly.pdbx_seq_one_letter_code
_entity_poly.pdbx_strand_id
1 'polypeptide(L)'
;MNPSKDGHDMDIKHNVFNNFVSKIRKIMNASSSDVGDNGTLFLGILKNCREESDKKIFQSQIVSFYFKLFEKSGGNQSIQKSMDTLKENIIANFFHGNSSKLEDFQYLARLSADNVDFQRRAIIELKKVMDDLSPNQRKRRRSQMLFRGRRASK
;
A
#
# COMPACT_ATOMS: atom_id res chain seq x y z
N MET A 1 -10.86 -38.76 -7.36
CA MET A 1 -10.59 -37.59 -6.49
C MET A 1 -9.16 -37.15 -6.74
N ASN A 2 -8.96 -36.13 -7.59
CA ASN A 2 -7.63 -35.54 -7.77
C ASN A 2 -7.41 -34.53 -6.63
N PRO A 3 -6.27 -34.57 -5.91
CA PRO A 3 -5.94 -33.53 -4.97
C PRO A 3 -5.78 -32.20 -5.73
N SER A 4 -6.37 -31.15 -5.17
CA SER A 4 -6.45 -29.82 -5.78
C SER A 4 -5.05 -29.29 -6.12
N LYS A 5 -4.78 -29.09 -7.42
CA LYS A 5 -3.51 -28.51 -7.93
C LYS A 5 -3.20 -27.15 -7.31
N ASP A 6 -4.23 -26.44 -6.85
CA ASP A 6 -4.11 -25.11 -6.27
C ASP A 6 -3.43 -25.12 -4.90
N GLY A 7 -3.52 -26.20 -4.12
CA GLY A 7 -2.83 -26.31 -2.82
C GLY A 7 -1.32 -26.47 -2.97
N HIS A 8 -0.89 -27.29 -3.93
CA HIS A 8 0.53 -27.59 -4.16
C HIS A 8 1.28 -26.41 -4.80
N ASP A 9 0.64 -25.60 -5.64
CA ASP A 9 1.26 -24.39 -6.23
C ASP A 9 1.42 -23.26 -5.18
N MET A 10 0.49 -23.14 -4.24
CA MET A 10 0.56 -22.17 -3.15
C MET A 10 1.68 -22.48 -2.15
N ASP A 11 1.87 -23.75 -1.80
CA ASP A 11 2.96 -24.19 -0.91
C ASP A 11 4.34 -23.95 -1.52
N ILE A 12 4.49 -24.16 -2.83
CA ILE A 12 5.73 -23.87 -3.56
C ILE A 12 6.04 -22.36 -3.50
N LYS A 13 5.05 -21.50 -3.80
CA LYS A 13 5.23 -20.04 -3.77
C LYS A 13 5.60 -19.53 -2.37
N HIS A 14 4.97 -20.07 -1.33
CA HIS A 14 5.25 -19.70 0.06
C HIS A 14 6.69 -20.09 0.47
N ASN A 15 7.11 -21.31 0.15
CA ASN A 15 8.45 -21.80 0.47
C ASN A 15 9.55 -21.02 -0.28
N VAL A 16 9.30 -20.69 -1.55
CA VAL A 16 10.20 -19.88 -2.38
C VAL A 16 10.35 -18.46 -1.82
N PHE A 17 9.24 -17.82 -1.45
CA PHE A 17 9.25 -16.49 -0.82
C PHE A 17 10.07 -16.47 0.48
N ASN A 18 9.85 -17.43 1.37
CA ASN A 18 10.57 -17.53 2.64
C ASN A 18 12.08 -17.72 2.45
N ASN A 19 12.48 -18.48 1.42
CA ASN A 19 13.89 -18.63 1.08
C ASN A 19 14.53 -17.28 0.70
N PHE A 20 13.87 -16.47 -0.14
CA PHE A 20 14.36 -15.15 -0.51
C PHE A 20 14.47 -14.19 0.69
N VAL A 21 13.45 -14.16 1.55
CA VAL A 21 13.49 -13.37 2.80
C VAL A 21 14.68 -13.81 3.67
N SER A 22 14.92 -15.12 3.81
CA SER A 22 16.02 -15.65 4.62
C SER A 22 17.40 -15.24 4.07
N LYS A 23 17.56 -15.19 2.75
CA LYS A 23 18.80 -14.76 2.09
C LYS A 23 19.07 -13.28 2.36
N ILE A 24 18.07 -12.42 2.17
CA ILE A 24 18.24 -10.98 2.45
C ILE A 24 18.55 -10.76 3.92
N ARG A 25 17.85 -11.45 4.82
CA ARG A 25 18.09 -11.36 6.27
C ARG A 25 19.54 -11.66 6.63
N LYS A 26 20.11 -12.73 6.06
CA LYS A 26 21.52 -13.10 6.28
C LYS A 26 22.48 -12.04 5.76
N ILE A 27 22.26 -11.54 4.55
CA ILE A 27 23.20 -10.61 3.90
C ILE A 27 23.17 -9.22 4.56
N MET A 28 21.99 -8.78 5.03
CA MET A 28 21.84 -7.53 5.77
C MET A 28 22.19 -7.66 7.26
N ASN A 29 22.71 -8.81 7.69
CA ASN A 29 22.98 -9.14 9.09
C ASN A 29 21.78 -8.93 10.03
N ALA A 30 20.54 -9.03 9.54
CA ALA A 30 19.32 -8.77 10.31
C ALA A 30 18.94 -9.92 11.28
N SER A 31 19.89 -10.78 11.61
CA SER A 31 19.77 -11.84 12.62
C SER A 31 20.70 -11.59 13.81
N SER A 32 21.48 -10.51 13.81
CA SER A 32 22.29 -10.11 14.95
C SER A 32 21.40 -9.63 16.11
N SER A 33 21.88 -9.82 17.34
CA SER A 33 21.09 -9.59 18.56
C SER A 33 20.70 -8.11 18.74
N ASP A 34 21.53 -7.18 18.28
CA ASP A 34 21.32 -5.73 18.31
C ASP A 34 20.10 -5.25 17.49
N VAL A 35 19.61 -6.07 16.55
CA VAL A 35 18.43 -5.73 15.72
C VAL A 35 17.11 -5.93 16.48
N GLY A 36 17.09 -6.78 17.52
CA GLY A 36 15.90 -7.10 18.30
C GLY A 36 15.62 -6.15 19.47
N ASP A 37 16.64 -5.40 19.91
CA ASP A 37 16.61 -4.67 21.17
C ASP A 37 15.69 -3.42 21.15
N ASN A 38 15.39 -2.89 19.97
CA ASN A 38 14.59 -1.66 19.80
C ASN A 38 13.10 -1.92 19.48
N GLY A 39 12.62 -3.15 19.65
CA GLY A 39 11.24 -3.54 19.34
C GLY A 39 10.95 -3.65 17.83
N THR A 40 9.67 -3.69 17.46
CA THR A 40 9.27 -3.88 16.05
C THR A 40 9.06 -2.55 15.32
N LEU A 41 9.67 -2.37 14.14
CA LEU A 41 9.49 -1.16 13.33
C LEU A 41 8.05 -0.98 12.79
N PHE A 42 7.47 -2.04 12.21
CA PHE A 42 6.17 -1.95 11.53
C PHE A 42 5.07 -2.78 12.17
N LEU A 43 5.42 -3.92 12.78
CA LEU A 43 4.43 -4.89 13.27
C LEU A 43 3.58 -4.30 14.41
N GLY A 44 4.16 -3.52 15.31
CA GLY A 44 3.43 -2.82 16.36
C GLY A 44 2.40 -1.82 15.81
N ILE A 45 2.77 -1.06 14.77
CA ILE A 45 1.88 -0.09 14.10
C ILE A 45 0.71 -0.82 13.45
N LEU A 46 1.00 -1.86 12.66
CA LEU A 46 -0.02 -2.63 11.96
C LEU A 46 -0.96 -3.38 12.91
N LYS A 47 -0.47 -3.84 14.06
CA LYS A 47 -1.28 -4.52 15.10
C LYS A 47 -2.34 -3.60 15.72
N ASN A 48 -2.05 -2.30 15.81
CA ASN A 48 -2.96 -1.32 16.39
C ASN A 48 -4.06 -0.86 15.42
N CYS A 49 -3.91 -1.15 14.13
CA CYS A 49 -4.88 -0.79 13.10
C CYS A 49 -6.00 -1.84 13.03
N ARG A 50 -7.25 -1.44 13.30
CA ARG A 50 -8.41 -2.35 13.27
C ARG A 50 -9.10 -2.36 11.91
N GLU A 51 -9.28 -1.20 11.31
CA GLU A 51 -9.97 -1.05 10.02
C GLU A 51 -9.03 -1.32 8.83
N GLU A 52 -9.57 -1.92 7.77
CA GLU A 52 -8.82 -2.19 6.56
C GLU A 52 -8.40 -0.90 5.84
N SER A 53 -9.24 0.14 5.87
CA SER A 53 -8.94 1.49 5.40
C SER A 53 -7.69 2.06 6.08
N ASP A 54 -7.66 2.03 7.41
CA ASP A 54 -6.53 2.51 8.21
C ASP A 54 -5.27 1.71 7.91
N LYS A 55 -5.39 0.38 7.84
CA LYS A 55 -4.28 -0.51 7.48
C LYS A 55 -3.67 -0.15 6.13
N LYS A 56 -4.49 0.16 5.13
CA LYS A 56 -4.00 0.54 3.78
C LYS A 56 -3.17 1.82 3.79
N ILE A 57 -3.47 2.78 4.67
CA ILE A 57 -2.68 4.01 4.82
C ILE A 57 -1.25 3.67 5.29
N PHE A 58 -1.12 2.87 6.34
CA PHE A 58 0.20 2.49 6.87
C PHE A 58 0.93 1.51 5.96
N GLN A 59 0.23 0.54 5.36
CA GLN A 59 0.81 -0.38 4.39
C GLN A 59 1.39 0.36 3.18
N SER A 60 0.70 1.40 2.69
CA SER A 60 1.19 2.26 1.61
C SER A 60 2.57 2.86 1.94
N GLN A 61 2.73 3.39 3.16
CA GLN A 61 4.02 3.94 3.62
C GLN A 61 5.10 2.87 3.78
N ILE A 62 4.74 1.71 4.32
CA ILE A 62 5.66 0.57 4.51
C ILE A 62 6.15 0.03 3.15
N VAL A 63 5.27 -0.09 2.16
CA VAL A 63 5.64 -0.51 0.80
C VAL A 63 6.59 0.50 0.17
N SER A 64 6.33 1.80 0.33
CA SER A 64 7.23 2.87 -0.16
C SER A 64 8.62 2.76 0.47
N PHE A 65 8.68 2.49 1.78
CA PHE A 65 9.94 2.27 2.49
C PHE A 65 10.71 1.08 1.93
N TYR A 66 10.07 -0.08 1.74
CA TYR A 66 10.74 -1.26 1.18
C TYR A 66 11.24 -1.03 -0.24
N PHE A 67 10.49 -0.32 -1.09
CA PHE A 67 10.97 0.03 -2.43
C PHE A 67 12.21 0.92 -2.38
N LYS A 68 12.23 1.94 -1.52
CA LYS A 68 13.42 2.79 -1.30
C LYS A 68 14.60 1.99 -0.74
N LEU A 69 14.34 1.04 0.17
CA LEU A 69 15.37 0.17 0.73
C LEU A 69 16.01 -0.72 -0.35
N PHE A 70 15.19 -1.29 -1.23
CA PHE A 70 15.68 -2.13 -2.32
C PHE A 70 16.41 -1.32 -3.40
N GLU A 71 15.99 -0.09 -3.69
CA GLU A 71 16.73 0.80 -4.59
C GLU A 71 18.14 1.11 -4.06
N LYS A 72 18.27 1.42 -2.77
CA LYS A 72 19.57 1.66 -2.12
C LYS A 72 20.48 0.43 -2.07
N SER A 73 19.89 -0.76 -2.07
CA SER A 73 20.61 -2.03 -1.93
C SER A 73 21.02 -2.66 -3.27
N GLY A 74 20.63 -2.05 -4.41
CA GLY A 74 20.80 -2.58 -5.77
C GLY A 74 22.25 -2.67 -6.30
N GLY A 75 23.27 -2.40 -5.48
CA GLY A 75 24.67 -2.58 -5.86
C GLY A 75 25.17 -4.03 -5.80
N ASN A 76 24.49 -4.90 -5.04
CA ASN A 76 24.93 -6.29 -4.83
C ASN A 76 24.18 -7.26 -5.76
N GLN A 77 24.83 -7.65 -6.86
CA GLN A 77 24.25 -8.59 -7.86
C GLN A 77 23.76 -9.91 -7.26
N SER A 78 24.37 -10.38 -6.17
CA SER A 78 23.99 -11.61 -5.46
C SER A 78 22.59 -11.53 -4.83
N ILE A 79 22.10 -10.33 -4.53
CA ILE A 79 20.81 -10.10 -3.85
C ILE A 79 19.75 -9.60 -4.82
N GLN A 80 20.16 -9.03 -5.95
CA GLN A 80 19.27 -8.39 -6.93
C GLN A 80 18.11 -9.30 -7.32
N LYS A 81 18.40 -10.55 -7.71
CA LYS A 81 17.35 -11.54 -8.06
C LYS A 81 16.36 -11.79 -6.92
N SER A 82 16.84 -11.85 -5.68
CA SER A 82 15.98 -12.07 -4.51
C SER A 82 15.11 -10.85 -4.23
N MET A 83 15.66 -9.63 -4.40
CA MET A 83 14.94 -8.38 -4.24
C MET A 83 13.88 -8.19 -5.33
N ASP A 84 14.20 -8.54 -6.57
CA ASP A 84 13.26 -8.43 -7.69
C ASP A 84 12.06 -9.35 -7.47
N THR A 85 12.27 -10.60 -7.05
CA THR A 85 11.15 -11.50 -6.71
C THR A 85 10.32 -11.00 -5.53
N LEU A 86 10.93 -10.37 -4.51
CA LEU A 86 10.16 -9.77 -3.41
C LEU A 86 9.36 -8.55 -3.88
N LYS A 87 9.92 -7.71 -4.75
CA LYS A 87 9.21 -6.58 -5.36
C LYS A 87 8.00 -7.08 -6.14
N GLU A 88 8.16 -8.09 -6.99
CA GLU A 88 7.06 -8.71 -7.74
C GLU A 88 5.96 -9.24 -6.80
N ASN A 89 6.35 -9.88 -5.69
CA ASN A 89 5.39 -10.39 -4.71
C ASN A 89 4.60 -9.25 -4.03
N ILE A 90 5.28 -8.15 -3.68
CA ILE A 90 4.62 -6.94 -3.16
C ILE A 90 3.67 -6.35 -4.21
N ILE A 91 4.08 -6.31 -5.49
CA ILE A 91 3.26 -5.79 -6.59
C ILE A 91 1.99 -6.64 -6.76
N ALA A 92 2.13 -7.96 -6.75
CA ALA A 92 1.00 -8.88 -6.84
C ALA A 92 0.04 -8.72 -5.64
N ASN A 93 0.56 -8.64 -4.42
CA ASN A 93 -0.28 -8.63 -3.20
C ASN A 93 -0.90 -7.26 -2.88
N PHE A 94 -0.14 -6.17 -3.04
CA PHE A 94 -0.59 -4.84 -2.63
C PHE A 94 -1.30 -4.09 -3.75
N PHE A 95 -0.80 -4.21 -4.99
CA PHE A 95 -1.37 -3.53 -6.16
C PHE A 95 -2.31 -4.42 -6.97
N HIS A 96 -2.47 -5.70 -6.60
CA HIS A 96 -3.27 -6.69 -7.32
C HIS A 96 -2.86 -6.80 -8.80
N GLY A 97 -1.56 -6.63 -9.10
CA GLY A 97 -1.02 -6.65 -10.45
C GLY A 97 -1.42 -5.43 -11.32
N ASN A 98 -2.02 -4.39 -10.75
CA ASN A 98 -2.40 -3.18 -11.49
C ASN A 98 -1.18 -2.27 -11.71
N SER A 99 -0.68 -2.24 -12.95
CA SER A 99 0.50 -1.45 -13.34
C SER A 99 0.28 0.05 -13.20
N SER A 100 -0.90 0.58 -13.57
CA SER A 100 -1.21 2.00 -13.45
C SER A 100 -1.18 2.47 -12.00
N LYS A 101 -1.73 1.70 -11.05
CA LYS A 101 -1.64 2.02 -9.62
C LYS A 101 -0.20 2.00 -9.11
N LEU A 102 0.62 1.08 -9.61
CA LEU A 102 2.04 0.99 -9.27
C LEU A 102 2.81 2.21 -9.79
N GLU A 103 2.56 2.63 -11.03
CA GLU A 103 3.17 3.80 -11.65
C GLU A 103 2.81 5.09 -10.89
N ASP A 104 1.52 5.31 -10.61
CA ASP A 104 1.05 6.45 -9.82
C ASP A 104 1.68 6.46 -8.42
N PHE A 105 1.76 5.29 -7.77
CA PHE A 105 2.39 5.15 -6.46
C PHE A 105 3.89 5.46 -6.50
N GLN A 106 4.63 4.96 -7.49
CA GLN A 106 6.06 5.23 -7.64
C GLN A 106 6.32 6.70 -7.96
N TYR A 107 5.48 7.30 -8.80
CA TYR A 107 5.55 8.73 -9.08
C TYR A 107 5.40 9.55 -7.79
N LEU A 108 4.34 9.29 -7.00
CA LEU A 108 4.11 9.94 -5.71
C LEU A 108 5.26 9.74 -4.73
N ALA A 109 5.82 8.53 -4.65
CA ALA A 109 6.93 8.20 -3.74
C ALA A 109 8.26 8.91 -4.09
N ARG A 110 8.42 9.31 -5.36
CA ARG A 110 9.61 10.01 -5.90
C ARG A 110 9.49 11.52 -5.87
N LEU A 111 8.29 12.08 -5.65
CA LEU A 111 8.12 13.51 -5.52
C LEU A 111 8.99 14.03 -4.36
N SER A 112 9.90 14.94 -4.69
CA SER A 112 10.67 15.67 -3.69
C SER A 112 9.93 16.96 -3.35
N ALA A 113 9.76 17.21 -2.05
CA ALA A 113 9.22 18.46 -1.55
C ALA A 113 10.17 19.64 -1.78
N ASP A 114 11.44 19.39 -2.12
CA ASP A 114 12.45 20.45 -2.35
C ASP A 114 12.32 21.10 -3.74
N ASN A 115 11.57 20.49 -4.65
CA ASN A 115 11.38 21.02 -6.00
C ASN A 115 10.31 22.12 -6.02
N VAL A 116 10.73 23.36 -6.30
CA VAL A 116 9.86 24.55 -6.32
C VAL A 116 8.69 24.42 -7.30
N ASP A 117 8.88 23.76 -8.45
CA ASP A 117 7.79 23.57 -9.42
C ASP A 117 6.73 22.60 -8.90
N PHE A 118 7.17 21.53 -8.22
CA PHE A 118 6.26 20.57 -7.58
C PHE A 118 5.51 21.22 -6.42
N GLN A 119 6.18 22.05 -5.62
CA GLN A 119 5.51 22.83 -4.56
C GLN A 119 4.40 23.69 -5.13
N ARG A 120 4.68 24.47 -6.19
CA ARG A 120 3.69 25.37 -6.81
C ARG A 120 2.47 24.58 -7.33
N ARG A 121 2.70 23.47 -8.01
CA ARG A 121 1.62 22.59 -8.51
C ARG A 121 0.81 21.96 -7.36
N ALA A 122 1.49 21.47 -6.33
CA ALA A 122 0.85 20.89 -5.15
C ALA A 122 -0.07 21.90 -4.45
N ILE A 123 0.35 23.17 -4.33
CA ILE A 123 -0.48 24.23 -3.72
C ILE A 123 -1.70 24.58 -4.58
N ILE A 124 -1.57 24.58 -5.92
CA ILE A 124 -2.71 24.81 -6.83
C ILE A 124 -3.77 23.71 -6.66
N GLU A 125 -3.35 22.47 -6.48
CA GLU A 125 -4.24 21.30 -6.38
C GLU A 125 -4.74 21.05 -4.94
N LEU A 126 -4.08 21.62 -3.93
CA LEU A 126 -4.32 21.37 -2.51
C LEU A 126 -5.79 21.44 -2.12
N LYS A 127 -6.53 22.45 -2.58
CA LYS A 127 -7.95 22.59 -2.24
C LYS A 127 -8.78 21.38 -2.69
N LYS A 128 -8.56 20.91 -3.92
CA LYS A 128 -9.27 19.75 -4.47
C LYS A 128 -8.91 18.48 -3.71
N VAL A 129 -7.63 18.31 -3.38
CA VAL A 129 -7.16 17.18 -2.55
C VAL A 129 -7.84 17.19 -1.19
N MET A 130 -7.95 18.35 -0.54
CA MET A 130 -8.64 18.48 0.75
C MET A 130 -10.15 18.18 0.65
N ASP A 131 -10.79 18.59 -0.45
CA ASP A 131 -12.20 18.30 -0.71
C ASP A 131 -12.43 16.79 -0.89
N ASP A 132 -11.53 16.08 -1.60
CA ASP A 132 -11.59 14.63 -1.83
C ASP A 132 -11.24 13.79 -0.59
N LEU A 133 -10.35 14.29 0.28
CA LEU A 133 -10.02 13.65 1.56
C LEU A 133 -11.16 13.74 2.57
N SER A 134 -12.06 14.71 2.41
CA SER A 134 -13.22 14.86 3.28
C SER A 134 -14.17 13.67 3.09
N PRO A 135 -14.62 13.01 4.17
CA PRO A 135 -15.59 11.93 4.06
C PRO A 135 -16.82 12.48 3.36
N ASN A 136 -17.13 11.96 2.17
CA ASN A 136 -18.25 12.37 1.34
C ASN A 136 -19.51 12.48 2.20
N GLN A 137 -19.84 13.71 2.62
CA GLN A 137 -21.10 13.99 3.27
C GLN A 137 -22.14 13.82 2.17
N ARG A 138 -22.72 12.62 2.05
CA ARG A 138 -23.88 12.36 1.21
C ARG A 138 -24.93 13.40 1.62
N LYS A 139 -24.95 14.54 0.93
CA LYS A 139 -25.96 15.59 1.12
C LYS A 139 -27.28 14.93 0.76
N ARG A 140 -28.00 14.50 1.79
CA ARG A 140 -29.28 13.81 1.65
C ARG A 140 -30.17 14.73 0.83
N ARG A 141 -30.61 14.26 -0.35
CA ARG A 141 -31.60 14.96 -1.17
C ARG A 141 -32.80 15.24 -0.27
N ARG A 142 -33.08 16.52 0.03
CA ARG A 142 -34.29 16.90 0.78
C ARG A 142 -35.46 16.38 -0.05
N SER A 143 -36.18 15.39 0.48
CA SER A 143 -37.36 14.83 -0.18
C SER A 143 -38.34 15.98 -0.38
N GLN A 144 -38.52 16.42 -1.62
CA GLN A 144 -39.67 17.24 -1.98
C GLN A 144 -40.87 16.31 -1.95
N MET A 145 -41.45 16.12 -0.75
CA MET A 145 -42.85 15.72 -0.68
C MET A 145 -43.64 16.84 -1.35
N LEU A 146 -44.02 16.60 -2.61
CA LEU A 146 -45.15 17.32 -3.21
C LEU A 146 -46.34 17.02 -2.30
N PHE A 147 -46.70 17.98 -1.45
CA PHE A 147 -48.01 18.00 -0.81
C PHE A 147 -49.04 18.01 -1.94
N ARG A 148 -49.50 16.82 -2.32
CA ARG A 148 -50.58 16.61 -3.27
C ARG A 148 -51.83 17.14 -2.58
N GLY A 149 -52.16 18.40 -2.82
CA GLY A 149 -53.36 19.03 -2.30
C GLY A 149 -54.58 18.20 -2.68
N ARG A 150 -55.15 17.49 -1.71
CA ARG A 150 -56.49 16.92 -1.84
C ARG A 150 -57.46 18.08 -1.81
N ARG A 151 -57.98 18.50 -2.97
CA ARG A 151 -59.22 19.27 -3.01
C ARG A 151 -60.34 18.30 -2.64
N ALA A 152 -61.00 18.54 -1.50
CA ALA A 152 -62.29 17.96 -1.22
C ALA A 152 -63.33 18.66 -2.12
N SER A 153 -64.08 17.89 -2.91
CA SER A 153 -65.33 18.39 -3.50
C SER A 153 -66.46 18.07 -2.54
N LYS A 154 -67.36 19.05 -2.36
CA LYS A 154 -68.70 18.85 -1.81
C LYS A 154 -69.53 17.98 -2.75
#